data_AF-A0A2D7KZ93-F1
#
_entry.id   AF-A0A2D7KZ93-F1
#
_cell.length_a   1.000
_cell.length_b   1.000
_cell.length_c   1.000
_cell.angle_alpha   90.00
_cell.angle_beta   90.00
_cell.angle_gamma   90.00
#
_symmetry.space_group_name_H-M   'P 1'
#
loop_
_entity.id
_entity.type
_entity.pdbx_description
1 polymer ?
#
loop_
_entity_poly.entity_id
_entity_poly.type
_entity_poly.pdbx_seq_one_letter_code
_entity_poly.pdbx_strand_id
1 'polypeptide(L)'
;MPFARTIIPFGIPLIVIGGATTLFFLNPSDYSFFPKCTFHNATGYSCPGCGSTRALFNLTHGNILEALRLNPGLIALLILAFTDYMRYLMAIKKSKMFHSLFGNMKLVFAIIGLMIVYGILRNLPWIPFTNLVP
;
A
#
# COMPACT_ATOMS: atom_id res chain seq x y z
N MET A 1 24.11 5.58 11.93
CA MET A 1 24.66 4.30 11.43
C MET A 1 24.88 4.40 9.93
N PRO A 2 26.14 4.37 9.44
CA PRO A 2 26.48 4.55 8.02
C PRO A 2 25.91 3.44 7.13
N PHE A 3 25.77 2.22 7.67
CA PHE A 3 25.25 1.04 6.97
C PHE A 3 23.83 1.23 6.40
N ALA A 4 22.90 1.76 7.21
CA ALA A 4 21.54 2.03 6.77
C ALA A 4 21.46 3.12 5.69
N ARG A 5 22.37 4.10 5.70
CA ARG A 5 22.42 5.18 4.70
C ARG A 5 22.83 4.70 3.32
N THR A 6 23.54 3.58 3.23
CA THR A 6 24.01 3.02 1.95
C THR A 6 23.06 1.97 1.40
N ILE A 7 22.44 1.13 2.24
CA ILE A 7 21.65 -0.01 1.75
C ILE A 7 20.22 0.38 1.39
N ILE A 8 19.56 1.20 2.20
CA ILE A 8 18.14 1.54 2.02
C ILE A 8 17.85 2.17 0.64
N PRO A 9 18.69 3.09 0.10
CA PRO A 9 18.46 3.69 -1.20
C PRO A 9 18.45 2.70 -2.38
N PHE A 10 19.12 1.56 -2.25
CA PHE A 10 19.19 0.55 -3.32
C PHE A 10 18.31 -0.66 -3.04
N GLY A 11 18.18 -1.07 -1.77
CA GLY A 11 17.38 -2.20 -1.36
C GLY A 11 15.88 -1.99 -1.57
N ILE A 12 15.35 -0.81 -1.26
CA ILE A 12 13.92 -0.52 -1.46
C ILE A 12 13.55 -0.59 -2.96
N PRO A 13 14.23 0.14 -3.87
CA PRO A 13 13.94 0.04 -5.30
C PRO A 13 14.06 -1.39 -5.84
N LEU A 14 15.07 -2.15 -5.41
CA LEU A 14 15.26 -3.53 -5.85
C LEU A 14 14.06 -4.42 -5.50
N ILE A 15 13.55 -4.32 -4.26
CA ILE A 15 12.37 -5.06 -3.81
C ILE A 15 11.13 -4.60 -4.58
N VAL A 16 10.94 -3.29 -4.76
CA VAL A 16 9.80 -2.73 -5.49
C VAL A 16 9.80 -3.20 -6.95
N ILE A 17 10.96 -3.17 -7.62
CA ILE A 17 11.09 -3.63 -9.01
C ILE A 17 10.83 -5.14 -9.10
N GLY A 18 11.38 -5.95 -8.19
CA GLY A 18 11.14 -7.39 -8.18
C GLY A 18 9.66 -7.73 -7.98
N GLY A 19 9.00 -7.09 -7.02
CA GLY A 19 7.57 -7.25 -6.78
C GLY A 19 6.73 -6.76 -7.97
N ALA A 20 7.02 -5.59 -8.51
CA ALA A 20 6.33 -5.02 -9.67
C ALA A 20 6.48 -5.90 -10.91
N THR A 21 7.68 -6.43 -11.17
CA THR A 21 7.94 -7.34 -12.30
C THR A 21 7.14 -8.63 -12.15
N THR A 22 7.12 -9.21 -10.94
CA THR A 22 6.33 -10.41 -10.64
C THR A 22 4.84 -10.16 -10.93
N LEU A 23 4.30 -9.05 -10.43
CA LEU A 23 2.90 -8.69 -10.66
C LEU A 23 2.63 -8.26 -12.10
N PHE A 24 3.60 -7.72 -12.82
CA PHE A 24 3.42 -7.38 -14.23
C PHE A 24 3.18 -8.64 -15.09
N PHE A 25 3.91 -9.72 -14.82
CA PHE A 25 3.79 -10.96 -15.59
C PHE A 25 2.76 -11.96 -15.03
N LEU A 26 2.49 -11.91 -13.72
CA LEU A 26 1.63 -12.88 -13.05
C LEU A 26 0.40 -12.18 -12.46
N ASN A 27 -0.76 -12.39 -13.09
CA ASN A 27 -2.04 -11.89 -12.60
C ASN A 27 -2.45 -12.61 -11.31
N PRO A 28 -2.61 -11.90 -10.17
CA PRO A 28 -3.03 -12.50 -8.91
C PRO A 28 -4.38 -13.23 -8.94
N SER A 29 -5.21 -12.94 -9.95
CA SER A 29 -6.53 -13.55 -10.10
C SER A 29 -6.46 -14.94 -10.74
N ASP A 30 -5.39 -15.23 -11.49
CA ASP A 30 -5.30 -16.44 -12.31
C ASP A 30 -4.56 -17.59 -11.59
N TYR A 31 -3.78 -17.27 -10.56
CA TYR A 31 -2.96 -18.25 -9.83
C TYR A 31 -3.35 -18.39 -8.37
N SER A 32 -3.49 -19.64 -7.91
CA SER A 32 -3.88 -19.97 -6.53
C SER A 32 -2.80 -19.72 -5.48
N PHE A 33 -1.52 -19.62 -5.88
CA PHE A 33 -0.41 -19.38 -4.96
C PHE A 33 -0.39 -17.95 -4.40
N PHE A 34 -1.08 -16.99 -5.04
CA PHE A 34 -1.20 -15.67 -4.46
C PHE A 34 -2.10 -15.70 -3.22
N PRO A 35 -1.66 -15.12 -2.10
CA PRO A 35 -2.42 -15.19 -0.86
C PRO A 35 -3.77 -14.47 -1.02
N LYS A 36 -4.85 -15.23 -0.83
CA LYS A 36 -6.19 -14.68 -0.68
C LYS A 36 -6.34 -14.08 0.72
N CYS A 37 -7.25 -13.12 0.87
CA CYS A 37 -7.49 -12.50 2.16
C CYS A 37 -8.16 -13.50 3.13
N THR A 38 -7.42 -13.96 4.12
CA THR A 38 -7.90 -14.89 5.14
C THR A 38 -9.05 -14.29 5.97
N PHE A 39 -8.98 -12.99 6.27
CA PHE A 39 -10.04 -12.28 6.99
C PHE A 39 -11.37 -12.30 6.23
N HIS A 40 -11.32 -12.03 4.93
CA HIS A 40 -12.52 -12.06 4.08
C HIS A 40 -13.07 -13.47 3.94
N ASN A 41 -12.21 -14.47 3.73
CA ASN A 41 -12.63 -15.87 3.66
C ASN A 41 -13.27 -16.36 4.97
N ALA A 42 -12.80 -15.86 6.12
CA ALA A 42 -13.30 -16.28 7.44
C ALA A 42 -14.59 -15.55 7.86
N THR A 43 -14.75 -14.28 7.48
CA THR A 43 -15.82 -13.42 8.02
C THR A 43 -16.83 -12.95 6.97
N GLY A 44 -16.50 -13.06 5.68
CA GLY A 44 -17.24 -12.41 4.59
C GLY A 44 -17.02 -10.90 4.49
N TYR A 45 -16.39 -10.25 5.48
CA TYR A 45 -16.15 -8.81 5.47
C TYR A 45 -14.85 -8.44 4.78
N SER A 46 -14.82 -7.30 4.11
CA SER A 46 -13.61 -6.76 3.50
C SER A 46 -12.81 -5.92 4.50
N CYS A 47 -11.59 -6.33 4.84
CA CYS A 47 -10.67 -5.54 5.66
C CYS A 47 -10.06 -4.38 4.85
N PRO A 48 -9.42 -3.35 5.45
CA PRO A 48 -8.85 -2.23 4.69
C PRO A 48 -7.75 -2.65 3.69
N GLY A 49 -7.15 -3.83 3.85
CA GLY A 49 -6.17 -4.41 2.92
C GLY A 49 -6.74 -5.27 1.79
N CYS A 50 -8.04 -5.58 1.78
CA CYS A 50 -8.64 -6.40 0.72
C CYS A 50 -8.49 -5.72 -0.64
N GLY A 51 -8.03 -6.48 -1.64
CA GLY A 51 -7.82 -6.00 -3.01
C GLY A 51 -6.41 -5.47 -3.31
N SER A 52 -5.52 -5.37 -2.31
CA SER A 52 -4.20 -4.73 -2.50
C SER A 52 -3.34 -5.36 -3.60
N THR A 53 -3.23 -6.69 -3.66
CA THR A 53 -2.41 -7.36 -4.69
C THR A 53 -2.95 -7.12 -6.10
N ARG A 54 -4.29 -7.12 -6.27
CA ARG A 54 -4.96 -6.81 -7.54
C ARG A 54 -4.83 -5.32 -7.89
N ALA A 55 -4.84 -4.43 -6.90
CA ALA A 55 -4.60 -3.01 -7.11
C ALA A 55 -3.15 -2.77 -7.57
N LEU A 56 -2.16 -3.41 -6.95
CA LEU A 56 -0.76 -3.35 -7.38
C LEU A 56 -0.56 -3.88 -8.81
N PHE A 57 -1.21 -5.00 -9.16
CA PHE A 57 -1.22 -5.52 -10.54
C PHE A 57 -1.75 -4.47 -11.55
N ASN A 58 -2.84 -3.78 -11.20
CA ASN A 58 -3.37 -2.73 -12.07
C ASN A 58 -2.44 -1.51 -12.17
N LEU A 59 -1.74 -1.16 -11.09
CA LEU A 59 -0.73 -0.11 -11.12
C LEU A 59 0.44 -0.44 -12.04
N THR A 60 0.91 -1.70 -12.10
CA THR A 60 2.01 -2.10 -12.99
C THR A 60 1.62 -2.01 -14.47
N HIS A 61 0.32 -2.03 -14.77
CA HIS A 61 -0.24 -1.87 -16.12
C HIS A 61 -0.74 -0.44 -16.42
N GLY A 62 -0.55 0.51 -15.49
CA GLY A 62 -1.00 1.89 -15.66
C GLY A 62 -2.50 2.13 -15.43
N ASN A 63 -3.25 1.12 -14.98
CA ASN A 63 -4.69 1.21 -14.69
C ASN A 63 -4.94 1.83 -13.30
N ILE A 64 -4.60 3.12 -13.15
CA ILE A 64 -4.65 3.83 -11.86
C ILE A 64 -6.09 3.89 -11.32
N LEU A 65 -7.08 4.11 -12.19
CA LEU A 65 -8.48 4.21 -11.77
C LEU A 65 -8.99 2.88 -11.21
N GLU A 66 -8.62 1.76 -11.82
CA GLU A 66 -9.00 0.43 -11.32
C GLU A 66 -8.26 0.10 -10.02
N ALA A 67 -6.99 0.48 -9.90
CA ALA A 67 -6.25 0.33 -8.65
C ALA A 67 -6.88 1.14 -7.50
N LEU A 68 -7.35 2.36 -7.76
CA LEU A 68 -8.10 3.19 -6.81
C LEU A 68 -9.45 2.57 -6.46
N ARG A 69 -10.15 1.97 -7.41
CA ARG A 69 -11.43 1.28 -7.16
C ARG A 69 -11.23 0.06 -6.25
N LEU A 70 -10.16 -0.70 -6.48
CA LEU A 70 -9.84 -1.91 -5.73
C LEU A 70 -9.37 -1.61 -4.29
N ASN A 71 -8.48 -0.63 -4.12
CA ASN A 71 -8.03 -0.23 -2.79
C ASN A 71 -7.48 1.22 -2.75
N PRO A 72 -8.30 2.24 -2.50
CA PRO A 72 -7.85 3.63 -2.40
C PRO A 72 -6.94 3.85 -1.18
N GLY A 73 -7.14 3.09 -0.09
CA GLY A 73 -6.29 3.14 1.11
C GLY A 73 -4.85 2.73 0.83
N LEU A 74 -4.66 1.71 -0.01
CA LEU A 74 -3.33 1.31 -0.48
C LEU A 74 -2.65 2.45 -1.25
N ILE A 75 -3.36 3.11 -2.16
CA ILE A 75 -2.79 4.20 -2.97
C ILE A 75 -2.33 5.35 -2.07
N ALA A 76 -3.14 5.73 -1.08
CA ALA A 76 -2.77 6.74 -0.10
C ALA A 76 -1.51 6.35 0.69
N LEU A 77 -1.40 5.10 1.13
CA LEU A 77 -0.21 4.60 1.81
C LEU A 77 1.03 4.59 0.91
N LEU A 78 0.90 4.23 -0.37
CA LEU A 78 2.00 4.26 -1.33
C LEU A 78 2.52 5.68 -1.55
N ILE A 79 1.61 6.67 -1.66
CA ILE A 79 1.99 8.08 -1.78
C ILE A 79 2.74 8.53 -0.51
N LEU A 80 2.22 8.20 0.68
CA LEU A 80 2.88 8.54 1.94
C LEU A 80 4.26 7.89 2.06
N ALA A 81 4.39 6.59 1.75
CA ALA A 81 5.66 5.89 1.75
C ALA A 81 6.65 6.48 0.75
N PHE A 82 6.20 6.82 -0.46
CA PHE A 82 7.03 7.45 -1.48
C PHE A 82 7.52 8.84 -1.03
N THR A 83 6.63 9.67 -0.46
CA THR A 83 7.03 10.99 0.06
C THR A 83 8.04 10.89 1.19
N ASP A 84 7.87 9.93 2.11
CA ASP A 84 8.81 9.71 3.20
C ASP A 84 10.17 9.21 2.69
N TYR A 85 10.15 8.30 1.71
CA TYR A 85 11.36 7.83 1.04
C TYR A 85 12.13 8.95 0.31
N MET A 86 11.42 9.84 -0.39
CA MET A 86 12.05 11.00 -1.03
C MET A 86 12.65 11.97 0.00
N ARG A 87 11.96 12.21 1.13
CA ARG A 87 12.49 13.00 2.26
C ARG A 87 13.75 12.35 2.84
N TYR A 88 13.77 11.03 2.94
CA TYR A 88 14.93 10.26 3.38
C TYR A 88 16.13 10.44 2.44
N LEU A 89 15.95 10.27 1.13
CA LEU A 89 17.01 10.49 0.14
C LEU A 89 17.57 11.92 0.19
N MET A 90 16.70 12.92 0.31
CA MET A 90 17.12 14.32 0.46
C MET A 90 17.89 14.57 1.75
N ALA A 91 17.50 13.93 2.85
CA ALA A 91 18.19 14.07 4.13
C ALA A 91 19.60 13.44 4.09
N ILE A 92 19.76 12.28 3.44
CA ILE A 92 21.08 11.66 3.22
C ILE A 92 21.97 12.60 2.40
N LYS A 93 21.47 13.11 1.26
CA LYS A 93 22.24 13.99 0.37
C LYS A 93 22.71 15.27 1.08
N LYS A 94 21.91 15.78 2.01
CA LYS A 94 22.23 16.99 2.80
C LYS A 94 22.93 16.68 4.13
N SER A 95 23.30 15.43 4.39
CA SER A 95 23.86 14.95 5.67
C SER A 95 23.02 15.34 6.90
N LYS A 96 21.71 15.56 6.74
CA LYS A 96 20.80 15.95 7.82
C LYS A 96 20.28 14.73 8.57
N MET A 97 19.85 14.95 9.81
CA MET A 97 19.08 13.96 10.56
C MET A 97 17.70 13.80 9.92
N PHE A 98 17.34 12.56 9.59
CA PHE A 98 16.06 12.23 9.00
C PHE A 98 15.08 11.81 10.10
N HIS A 99 13.86 12.37 10.03
CA HIS A 99 12.73 11.94 10.85
C HIS A 99 11.61 11.48 9.93
N SER A 100 11.28 10.19 10.02
CA SER A 100 10.20 9.58 9.25
C SER A 100 8.85 10.20 9.61
N LEU A 101 7.97 10.36 8.62
CA LEU A 101 6.57 10.70 8.84
C LEU A 101 5.92 9.72 9.82
N PHE A 102 6.24 8.44 9.71
CA PHE A 102 5.72 7.37 10.57
C PHE A 102 6.30 7.38 12.00
N GLY A 103 7.30 8.23 12.28
CA GLY A 103 7.73 8.51 13.65
C GLY A 103 6.78 9.45 14.41
N ASN A 104 5.88 10.14 13.70
CA ASN A 104 4.88 10.99 14.33
C ASN A 104 3.69 10.14 14.80
N MET A 105 3.61 9.90 16.11
CA MET A 105 2.56 9.07 16.70
C MET A 105 1.15 9.56 16.35
N LYS A 106 0.94 10.89 16.25
CA LYS A 106 -0.37 11.46 15.85
C LYS A 106 -0.75 11.07 14.44
N LEU A 107 0.21 11.05 13.51
CA LEU A 107 -0.03 10.60 12.13
C LEU A 107 -0.35 9.11 12.10
N VAL A 108 0.39 8.29 12.84
CA VAL A 108 0.15 6.84 12.90
C VAL A 108 -1.24 6.54 13.45
N PHE A 109 -1.63 7.15 14.57
CA PHE A 109 -2.99 7.02 15.10
C PHE A 109 -4.06 7.53 14.14
N ALA A 110 -3.81 8.63 13.43
CA ALA A 110 -4.72 9.13 12.40
C ALA A 110 -4.88 8.14 11.23
N ILE A 111 -3.79 7.53 10.75
CA ILE A 111 -3.83 6.51 9.69
C ILE A 111 -4.60 5.28 10.16
N ILE A 112 -4.34 4.81 11.38
CA ILE A 112 -5.05 3.65 11.95
C ILE A 112 -6.55 3.97 12.07
N GLY A 113 -6.91 5.13 12.63
CA GLY A 113 -8.30 5.57 12.74
C GLY A 113 -8.96 5.65 11.36
N LEU A 114 -8.28 6.24 10.37
CA LEU A 114 -8.79 6.32 9.00
C LEU A 114 -8.96 4.93 8.36
N MET A 115 -8.04 4.00 8.60
CA MET A 115 -8.13 2.62 8.11
C MET A 115 -9.28 1.84 8.75
N ILE A 116 -9.56 2.07 10.03
CA ILE A 116 -10.72 1.50 10.72
C ILE A 116 -12.01 2.09 10.13
N VAL A 117 -12.10 3.41 10.00
CA VAL A 117 -13.25 4.08 9.40
C VAL A 117 -13.46 3.58 7.97
N TYR A 118 -12.42 3.53 7.14
CA TYR A 118 -12.47 2.99 5.78
C TYR A 118 -12.91 1.52 5.76
N GLY A 119 -12.38 0.70 6.68
CA GLY A 119 -12.76 -0.70 6.84
C GLY A 119 -14.24 -0.86 7.21
N ILE A 120 -14.79 0.01 8.06
CA ILE A 120 -16.22 0.03 8.35
C ILE A 120 -16.98 0.47 7.09
N LEU A 121 -16.59 1.61 6.50
CA LEU A 121 -17.24 2.22 5.34
C LEU A 121 -17.39 1.25 4.16
N ARG A 122 -16.36 0.46 3.84
CA ARG A 122 -16.41 -0.48 2.71
C ARG A 122 -17.32 -1.69 2.90
N ASN A 123 -17.88 -1.90 4.10
CA ASN A 123 -18.79 -3.01 4.39
C ASN A 123 -20.26 -2.56 4.54
N LEU A 124 -20.58 -1.28 4.29
CA LEU A 124 -21.96 -0.81 4.33
C LEU A 124 -22.74 -1.23 3.07
N PRO A 125 -24.02 -1.64 3.21
CA PRO A 125 -24.80 -2.23 2.12
C PRO A 125 -25.45 -1.21 1.17
N TRP A 126 -25.15 0.08 1.29
CA TRP A 126 -25.75 1.14 0.46
C TRP A 126 -24.72 1.88 -0.41
N ILE A 127 -25.20 2.44 -1.52
CA ILE A 127 -24.41 3.25 -2.46
C ILE A 127 -23.90 4.51 -1.74
N PRO A 128 -22.65 4.95 -1.94
CA PRO A 128 -21.64 4.46 -2.88
C PRO A 128 -20.73 3.34 -2.33
N PHE A 129 -20.93 2.92 -1.08
CA PHE A 129 -20.00 2.04 -0.36
C PHE A 129 -19.98 0.60 -0.86
N THR A 130 -21.06 0.15 -1.50
CA THR A 130 -21.12 -1.13 -2.20
C THR A 130 -20.04 -1.28 -3.28
N ASN A 131 -19.58 -0.17 -3.88
CA ASN A 131 -18.53 -0.17 -4.90
C ASN A 131 -17.11 -0.30 -4.35
N LEU A 132 -16.93 -0.30 -3.02
CA LEU A 132 -15.63 -0.41 -2.34
C LEU A 132 -15.25 -1.85 -1.97
N VAL A 133 -16.13 -2.81 -2.24
CA VAL A 133 -15.86 -4.25 -2.07
C VAL A 133 -15.18 -4.77 -3.35
N PRO A 134 -14.04 -5.48 -3.27
CA PRO A 134 -13.23 -5.85 -4.43
C PRO A 134 -13.52 -7.24 -4.99
#